data_AF-A0A972XGB3-F1
#
_entry.id   AF-A0A972XGB3-F1
#
_cell.length_a   1.000
_cell.length_b   1.000
_cell.length_c   1.000
_cell.angle_alpha   90.00
_cell.angle_beta   90.00
_cell.angle_gamma   90.00
#
_symmetry.space_group_name_H-M   'P 1'
#
loop_
_entity.id
_entity.type
_entity.pdbx_description
1 polymer ?
#
loop_
_entity_poly.entity_id
_entity_poly.type
_entity_poly.pdbx_seq_one_letter_code
_entity_poly.pdbx_strand_id
1 'polypeptide(L)'
;MGYPKKLLADGETIQFELKPHWRALFVPIVVLIIIVFLGTWLYFITTNSILRYAILGAGVIVVAWWAALPFLRWFTTQFVFTNRRVIVRRGLLTKQGRDMPLSKVNNVSF
;
A
#
# COMPACT_ATOMS: atom_id res chain seq x y z
N MET A 1 -10.08 0.34 -11.60
CA MET A 1 -9.61 0.27 -12.99
C MET A 1 -9.14 -1.15 -13.22
N GLY A 2 -9.84 -1.91 -14.07
CA GLY A 2 -9.47 -3.29 -14.38
C GLY A 2 -8.19 -3.36 -15.23
N TYR A 3 -7.62 -4.55 -15.35
CA TYR A 3 -6.35 -4.72 -16.07
C TYR A 3 -6.52 -4.48 -17.59
N PRO A 4 -5.59 -3.76 -18.26
CA PRO A 4 -5.72 -3.49 -19.69
C PRO A 4 -5.66 -4.77 -20.52
N LYS A 5 -6.77 -5.15 -21.15
CA LYS A 5 -6.87 -6.37 -21.98
C LYS A 5 -5.91 -6.38 -23.18
N LYS A 6 -5.44 -5.22 -23.64
CA LYS A 6 -4.44 -5.07 -24.72
C LYS A 6 -3.06 -5.66 -24.38
N LEU A 7 -2.79 -5.95 -23.11
CA LEU A 7 -1.51 -6.55 -22.67
C LEU A 7 -1.57 -8.08 -22.54
N LEU A 8 -2.72 -8.69 -22.86
CA LEU A 8 -2.90 -10.14 -22.84
C LEU A 8 -2.44 -10.74 -24.17
N ALA A 9 -1.87 -11.94 -24.12
CA ALA A 9 -1.55 -12.70 -25.33
C ALA A 9 -2.84 -13.22 -26.00
N ASP A 10 -2.77 -13.56 -27.29
CA ASP A 10 -3.93 -14.09 -28.02
C ASP A 10 -4.50 -15.34 -27.32
N GLY A 11 -5.81 -15.29 -27.05
CA GLY A 11 -6.57 -16.31 -26.31
C GLY A 11 -6.37 -16.32 -24.79
N GLU A 12 -5.65 -15.36 -24.21
CA GLU A 12 -5.45 -15.27 -22.76
C GLU A 12 -6.62 -14.51 -22.09
N THR A 13 -7.33 -15.19 -21.18
CA THR A 13 -8.44 -14.61 -20.42
C THR A 13 -8.05 -14.37 -18.96
N ILE A 14 -8.54 -13.25 -18.41
CA ILE A 14 -8.40 -12.93 -16.98
C ILE A 14 -9.50 -13.68 -16.23
N GLN A 15 -9.12 -14.53 -15.28
CA GLN A 15 -10.09 -15.25 -14.46
C GLN A 15 -10.41 -14.47 -13.18
N PHE A 16 -9.39 -13.92 -12.52
CA PHE A 16 -9.56 -13.16 -11.29
C PHE A 16 -8.71 -11.89 -11.28
N GLU A 17 -9.36 -10.77 -10.92
CA GLU A 17 -8.69 -9.52 -10.56
C GLU A 17 -8.90 -9.27 -9.07
N LEU A 18 -7.81 -9.26 -8.31
CA LEU A 18 -7.83 -9.12 -6.87
C LEU A 18 -7.05 -7.88 -6.45
N LYS A 19 -7.56 -7.20 -5.43
CA LYS A 19 -6.86 -6.13 -4.73
C LYS A 19 -6.33 -6.63 -3.38
N PRO A 20 -5.24 -6.04 -2.87
CA PRO A 20 -4.75 -6.35 -1.54
C PRO A 20 -5.85 -6.14 -0.51
N HIS A 21 -5.94 -7.04 0.46
CA HIS A 21 -6.93 -6.94 1.51
C HIS A 21 -6.71 -5.67 2.34
N TRP A 22 -7.79 -5.00 2.72
CA TRP A 22 -7.81 -3.82 3.60
C TRP A 22 -7.04 -4.01 4.91
N ARG A 23 -6.86 -5.24 5.41
CA ARG A 23 -5.99 -5.55 6.55
C ARG A 23 -4.56 -5.04 6.38
N ALA A 24 -4.05 -4.88 5.16
CA ALA A 24 -2.74 -4.29 4.91
C ALA A 24 -2.66 -2.80 5.37
N LEU A 25 -3.80 -2.11 5.49
CA LEU A 25 -3.88 -0.75 6.02
C LEU A 25 -4.02 -0.70 7.54
N PHE A 26 -4.26 -1.82 8.21
CA PHE A 26 -4.49 -1.83 9.65
C PHE A 26 -3.25 -1.35 10.43
N VAL A 27 -2.07 -1.89 10.12
CA VAL A 27 -0.80 -1.49 10.74
C VAL A 27 -0.54 0.01 10.58
N PRO A 28 -0.58 0.60 9.37
CA PRO A 28 -0.36 2.04 9.23
C PRO A 28 -1.42 2.90 9.92
N ILE A 29 -2.68 2.46 10.00
CA ILE A 29 -3.72 3.17 10.79
C ILE A 29 -3.37 3.16 12.28
N VAL A 30 -2.99 2.01 12.84
CA VAL A 30 -2.64 1.90 14.26
C VAL A 30 -1.45 2.80 14.60
N VAL A 31 -0.41 2.82 13.78
CA VAL A 31 0.74 3.69 14.05
C VAL A 31 0.40 5.17 13.88
N LEU A 32 -0.48 5.53 12.94
CA LEU A 32 -0.99 6.89 12.82
C LEU A 32 -1.67 7.34 14.12
N ILE A 33 -2.54 6.50 14.68
CA ILE A 33 -3.22 6.77 15.96
C ILE A 33 -2.19 7.01 17.08
N ILE A 34 -1.15 6.18 17.17
CA ILE A 34 -0.10 6.31 18.19
C ILE A 34 0.67 7.63 18.03
N ILE A 35 1.05 7.99 16.80
CA ILE A 35 1.80 9.23 16.53
C ILE A 35 0.96 10.46 16.88
N VAL A 36 -0.32 10.47 16.51
CA VAL A 36 -1.24 11.57 16.84
C VAL A 36 -1.46 11.67 18.35
N PHE A 37 -1.62 10.54 19.03
CA PHE A 37 -1.75 10.50 20.48
C PHE A 37 -0.51 11.06 21.18
N LEU A 38 0.69 10.63 20.79
CA LEU A 38 1.94 11.14 21.36
C LEU A 38 2.15 12.62 21.06
N GLY A 39 1.85 13.06 19.83
CA GLY A 39 1.98 14.46 19.44
C GLY A 39 1.04 15.38 20.22
N THR A 40 -0.22 14.96 20.42
CA THR A 40 -1.19 15.71 21.23
C THR A 40 -0.82 15.70 22.70
N TRP A 41 -0.38 14.58 23.25
CA TRP A 41 0.12 14.49 24.62
C TRP A 41 1.29 15.45 24.89
N LEU A 42 2.29 15.46 24.01
CA LEU A 42 3.45 16.36 24.10
C LEU A 42 3.06 17.84 23.95
N TYR A 43 2.03 18.13 23.13
CA TYR A 43 1.51 19.48 22.99
C TYR A 43 0.88 19.99 24.30
N PHE A 44 0.10 19.16 24.99
CA PHE A 44 -0.55 19.56 26.25
C PHE A 44 0.43 19.70 27.41
N ILE A 45 1.47 18.86 27.51
CA ILE A 45 2.46 18.95 28.60
C ILE A 45 3.44 20.13 28.43
N THR A 46 3.61 20.62 27.21
CA THR A 46 4.52 21.73 26.91
C THR A 46 3.85 23.08 27.15
N THR A 47 4.47 23.92 27.98
CA THR A 47 4.03 25.31 28.23
C THR A 47 4.64 26.32 27.24
N ASN A 48 5.71 25.94 26.53
CA ASN A 48 6.40 26.81 25.59
C ASN A 48 5.70 26.83 24.20
N SER A 49 5.27 28.02 23.78
CA SER A 49 4.53 28.25 22.55
C SER A 49 5.30 27.85 21.28
N ILE A 50 6.62 28.08 21.24
CA ILE A 50 7.46 27.77 20.07
C ILE A 50 7.57 26.26 19.87
N LEU A 51 7.81 25.54 20.96
CA LEU A 51 7.87 24.08 20.96
C LEU A 51 6.52 23.46 20.55
N ARG A 52 5.40 24.04 20.97
CA ARG A 52 4.05 23.60 20.55
C ARG A 52 3.85 23.66 19.04
N TYR A 53 4.19 24.78 18.40
CA TYR A 53 4.06 24.92 16.95
C TYR A 53 5.03 24.00 16.19
N ALA A 54 6.24 23.80 16.71
CA ALA A 54 7.20 22.86 16.13
C ALA A 54 6.70 21.41 16.19
N ILE A 55 6.14 20.98 17.33
CA ILE A 55 5.55 19.64 17.50
C ILE A 55 4.36 19.44 16.56
N LEU A 56 3.50 20.45 16.42
CA LEU A 56 2.36 20.42 15.52
C LEU A 56 2.80 20.27 14.05
N GLY A 57 3.74 21.12 13.61
CA GLY A 57 4.26 21.09 12.24
C GLY A 57 4.95 19.76 11.92
N ALA A 58 5.82 19.29 12.82
CA ALA A 58 6.50 18.01 12.64
C ALA A 58 5.51 16.83 12.65
N GLY A 59 4.53 16.82 13.56
CA GLY A 59 3.51 15.79 13.64
C GLY A 59 2.69 15.67 12.37
N VAL A 60 2.26 16.79 11.80
CA VAL A 60 1.50 16.81 10.53
C VAL A 60 2.33 16.26 9.38
N ILE A 61 3.60 16.65 9.26
CA ILE A 61 4.50 16.15 8.19
C ILE A 61 4.73 14.65 8.32
N VAL A 62 5.00 14.18 9.53
CA VAL A 62 5.21 12.74 9.79
C VAL A 62 3.94 11.97 9.45
N VAL A 63 2.77 12.39 9.94
CA VAL A 63 1.50 11.74 9.66
C VAL A 63 1.19 11.74 8.17
N ALA A 64 1.36 12.87 7.48
CA ALA A 64 1.14 12.96 6.05
C ALA A 64 2.04 12.00 5.29
N TRP A 65 3.34 11.95 5.61
CA TRP A 65 4.30 11.08 4.94
C TRP A 65 4.03 9.59 5.22
N TRP A 66 3.78 9.25 6.48
CA TRP A 66 3.57 7.87 6.93
C TRP A 66 2.20 7.31 6.58
N ALA A 67 1.16 8.14 6.46
CA ALA A 67 -0.16 7.70 6.01
C ALA A 67 -0.22 7.62 4.48
N ALA A 68 0.35 8.62 3.78
CA ALA A 68 0.31 8.67 2.33
C ALA A 68 1.03 7.49 1.71
N LEU A 69 2.27 7.19 2.11
CA LEU A 69 3.07 6.11 1.52
C LEU A 69 2.40 4.73 1.51
N PRO A 70 1.94 4.16 2.64
CA PRO A 70 1.31 2.85 2.66
C PRO A 70 -0.07 2.86 1.99
N PHE A 71 -0.83 3.95 2.10
CA PHE A 71 -2.11 4.09 1.41
C PHE A 71 -1.91 4.07 -0.11
N LEU A 72 -0.95 4.84 -0.61
CA LEU A 72 -0.56 4.84 -2.01
C LEU A 72 -0.03 3.46 -2.45
N ARG A 73 0.72 2.74 -1.60
CA ARG A 73 1.22 1.39 -1.92
C ARG A 73 0.08 0.38 -2.02
N TRP A 74 -0.90 0.46 -1.11
CA TRP A 74 -2.09 -0.38 -1.14
C TRP A 74 -2.93 -0.10 -2.40
N PHE A 75 -3.13 1.18 -2.74
CA PHE A 75 -3.92 1.57 -3.89
C PHE A 75 -3.31 1.13 -5.23
N THR A 76 -1.97 1.08 -5.31
CA THR A 76 -1.22 0.77 -6.54
C THR A 76 -0.87 -0.70 -6.72
N THR A 77 -1.15 -1.56 -5.74
CA THR A 77 -0.89 -3.00 -5.85
C THR A 77 -2.11 -3.71 -6.43
N GLN A 78 -1.93 -4.52 -7.47
CA GLN A 78 -2.99 -5.29 -8.11
C GLN A 78 -2.49 -6.69 -8.46
N PHE A 79 -3.31 -7.70 -8.17
CA PHE A 79 -3.07 -9.10 -8.48
C PHE A 79 -4.01 -9.52 -9.60
N VAL A 80 -3.46 -10.09 -10.67
CA VAL A 80 -4.23 -10.55 -11.82
C VAL A 80 -3.86 -11.99 -12.11
N PHE A 81 -4.86 -12.87 -12.08
CA PHE A 81 -4.71 -14.29 -12.38
C PHE A 81 -5.30 -14.56 -13.76
N THR A 82 -4.48 -15.07 -14.68
CA THR A 82 -4.90 -15.50 -16.01
C THR A 82 -4.81 -17.02 -16.13
N ASN A 83 -5.33 -17.57 -17.23
CA ASN A 83 -5.25 -19.02 -17.49
C ASN A 83 -3.84 -19.53 -17.81
N ARG A 84 -2.86 -18.64 -18.05
CA ARG A 84 -1.49 -19.02 -18.45
C ARG A 84 -0.43 -18.58 -17.46
N ARG A 85 -0.66 -17.49 -16.72
CA ARG A 85 0.33 -16.89 -15.81
C ARG A 85 -0.34 -16.11 -14.69
N VAL A 86 0.40 -15.96 -13.60
CA VAL A 86 0.07 -15.05 -12.51
C VAL A 86 0.85 -13.76 -12.73
N ILE A 87 0.14 -12.63 -12.78
CA ILE A 87 0.71 -11.31 -12.97
C ILE A 87 0.55 -10.53 -11.66
N VAL A 88 1.68 -10.22 -11.04
CA VAL A 88 1.73 -9.35 -9.86
C VAL A 88 2.27 -8.00 -10.28
N ARG A 89 1.47 -6.95 -10.12
CA ARG A 89 1.92 -5.57 -10.35
C ARG A 89 1.94 -4.82 -9.03
N ARG A 90 3.11 -4.24 -8.72
CA ARG A 90 3.32 -3.44 -7.53
C ARG A 90 4.18 -2.23 -7.90
N GLY A 91 3.77 -1.04 -7.44
CA GLY A 91 4.63 0.13 -7.57
C GLY A 91 3.89 1.45 -7.69
N LEU A 92 4.45 2.47 -7.04
CA LEU A 92 4.00 3.86 -7.10
C LEU A 92 4.79 4.69 -8.11
N LEU A 93 6.12 4.67 -7.98
CA LEU A 93 7.06 5.42 -8.81
C LEU A 93 7.74 4.48 -9.81
N THR A 94 8.22 3.33 -9.35
CA THR A 94 8.75 2.27 -10.20
C THR A 94 7.72 1.15 -10.30
N LYS A 95 7.10 0.98 -11.48
CA LYS A 95 6.19 -0.12 -11.75
C LYS A 95 6.99 -1.41 -11.87
N GLN A 96 7.04 -2.22 -10.83
CA GLN A 96 7.54 -3.59 -10.92
C GLN A 96 6.38 -4.52 -11.26
N GLY A 97 6.44 -5.09 -12.46
CA GLY A 97 5.60 -6.20 -12.87
C GLY A 97 6.42 -7.47 -12.82
N ARG A 98 5.95 -8.49 -12.11
CA ARG A 98 6.52 -9.84 -12.17
C ARG A 98 5.46 -10.78 -12.71
N ASP A 99 5.80 -11.48 -13.78
CA ASP A 99 5.01 -12.53 -14.37
C ASP A 99 5.61 -13.90 -14.02
N MET A 100 4.75 -14.80 -13.57
CA MET A 100 5.12 -16.19 -13.30
C MET A 100 4.19 -17.10 -14.10
N PRO A 101 4.69 -17.85 -15.09
CA PRO A 101 3.87 -18.80 -15.82
C PRO A 101 3.44 -19.94 -14.89
N LEU A 102 2.19 -20.39 -15.05
CA LEU A 102 1.60 -21.45 -14.23
C LEU A 102 2.40 -22.76 -14.34
N SER A 103 2.99 -23.03 -15.50
CA SER A 103 3.86 -24.20 -15.73
C SER A 103 5.12 -24.23 -14.89
N LYS A 104 5.54 -23.09 -14.29
CA LYS A 104 6.71 -23.01 -13.40
C LYS A 104 6.35 -23.03 -11.91
N VAL A 105 5.06 -23.12 -11.56
CA VAL A 105 4.62 -23.20 -10.15
C VAL A 105 4.78 -24.65 -9.69
N ASN A 106 5.86 -24.93 -8.97
CA ASN A 106 6.20 -26.29 -8.56
C ASN A 106 5.63 -26.69 -7.19
N ASN A 107 5.24 -25.73 -6.35
CA ASN A 107 4.71 -26.02 -5.01
C ASN A 107 3.70 -24.94 -4.57
N VAL A 108 2.64 -25.39 -3.91
CA VAL A 108 1.58 -24.56 -3.31
C VAL A 108 1.38 -25.04 -1.88
N SER A 109 1.66 -24.18 -0.91
CA SER A 109 1.41 -24.44 0.51
C SER A 109 0.16 -23.68 0.95
N PHE A 110 -0.67 -24.33 1.76
CA PHE A 110 -1.97 -23.83 2.23
C PHE A 110 -1.88 -23.37 3.69
#